data_AF-U5CWR0-F1
#
_entry.id   AF-U5CWR0-F1
#
_cell.length_a   1.000
_cell.length_b   1.000
_cell.length_c   1.000
_cell.angle_alpha   90.00
_cell.angle_beta   90.00
_cell.angle_gamma   90.00
#
_symmetry.space_group_name_H-M   'P 1'
#
loop_
_entity.id
_entity.type
_entity.pdbx_description
1 polymer ?
#
loop_
_entity_poly.entity_id
_entity_poly.type
_entity_poly.pdbx_seq_one_letter_code
_entity_poly.pdbx_strand_id
1 'polypeptide(L)' 'MMWIEFKPIKNKELLTRIAEELMKVVPIRIEKADEGWKLMIKT' A
#
# COMPACT_ATOMS: atom_id res chain seq x y z
N MET A 1 10.89 -1.69 -14.14
CA MET A 1 10.48 -1.43 -12.75
C MET A 1 8.98 -1.26 -12.76
N MET A 2 8.26 -2.21 -12.17
CA MET A 2 6.80 -2.28 -12.20
C MET A 2 6.27 -2.08 -10.79
N TRP A 3 5.17 -1.34 -10.65
CA TRP A 3 4.46 -1.28 -9.39
C TRP A 3 3.40 -2.38 -9.38
N ILE A 4 3.41 -3.23 -8.35
CA ILE A 4 2.33 -4.19 -8.15
C ILE A 4 1.26 -3.50 -7.32
N GLU A 5 0.05 -3.41 -7.86
CA GLU A 5 -1.12 -2.85 -7.19
C GLU A 5 -1.90 -3.92 -6.44
N PHE A 6 -2.26 -3.64 -5.19
CA PHE A 6 -3.16 -4.48 -4.40
C PHE A 6 -4.59 -3.94 -4.39
N LYS A 7 -5.55 -4.80 -4.04
CA LYS A 7 -6.94 -4.40 -3.85
C LYS A 7 -7.06 -3.32 -2.76
N PRO A 8 -7.99 -2.36 -2.89
CA PRO A 8 -8.19 -1.33 -1.88
C PRO A 8 -8.54 -1.90 -0.50
N ILE A 9 -7.95 -1.33 0.54
CA ILE A 9 -8.24 -1.64 1.95
C ILE A 9 -8.98 -0.45 2.57
N LYS A 10 -10.14 -0.71 3.18
CA LYS A 10 -10.97 0.31 3.87
C LYS A 10 -10.34 0.76 5.19
N ASN A 11 -9.75 -0.18 5.92
CA ASN A 11 -9.14 0.09 7.22
C ASN A 11 -7.77 0.78 7.03
N LYS A 12 -7.74 2.10 7.24
CA LYS A 12 -6.54 2.92 7.10
C LYS A 12 -5.47 2.57 8.15
N GLU A 13 -5.86 2.25 9.38
CA GLU A 13 -4.91 1.93 10.45
C GLU A 13 -4.15 0.64 10.14
N LEU A 14 -4.86 -0.40 9.69
CA LEU A 14 -4.25 -1.65 9.24
C LEU A 14 -3.30 -1.41 8.07
N LEU A 15 -3.73 -0.62 7.07
CA LEU A 15 -2.91 -0.30 5.91
C LEU A 15 -1.60 0.40 6.32
N THR A 16 -1.68 1.41 7.19
CA THR A 16 -0.51 2.15 7.64
C THR A 16 0.48 1.23 8.34
N ARG A 17 0.02 0.36 9.25
CA ARG A 17 0.89 -0.62 9.93
C ARG A 17 1.59 -1.55 8.94
N ILE A 18 0.88 -2.05 7.93
CA ILE A 18 1.46 -2.90 6.88
C ILE A 18 2.52 -2.12 6.09
N ALA A 19 2.24 -0.87 5.73
CA ALA A 19 3.17 -0.04 4.97
C ALA A 19 4.44 0.31 5.75
N GLU A 20 4.33 0.61 7.05
CA GLU A 20 5.46 0.90 7.95
C GLU A 20 6.42 -0.29 8.07
N GLU A 21 5.90 -1.52 8.09
CA GLU A 21 6.74 -2.71 8.12
C GLU A 21 7.37 -3.00 6.75
N LEU A 22 6.59 -2.89 5.66
CA LEU A 22 7.09 -3.18 4.32
C LEU A 22 8.11 -2.15 3.81
N MET A 23 7.97 -0.87 4.19
CA MET A 23 8.87 0.20 3.70
C MET A 23 10.33 0.02 4.12
N LYS A 24 10.57 -0.82 5.14
CA LYS A 24 11.92 -1.20 5.57
C LYS A 24 12.64 -2.09 4.55
N VAL A 25 11.88 -2.75 3.66
CA VAL A 25 12.39 -3.75 2.72
C VAL A 25 12.23 -3.33 1.27
N VAL A 26 11.11 -2.68 0.92
CA VAL A 26 10.82 -2.28 -0.46
C VAL A 26 10.19 -0.88 -0.52
N PRO A 27 10.38 -0.11 -1.60
CA PRO A 27 9.64 1.13 -1.80
C PRO A 27 8.13 0.87 -1.89
N ILE A 28 7.35 1.67 -1.15
CA ILE A 28 5.90 1.59 -1.09
C ILE A 28 5.27 2.88 -1.63
N ARG A 29 4.05 2.77 -2.18
CA ARG A 29 3.17 3.91 -2.45
C ARG A 29 1.77 3.59 -1.95
N ILE A 30 1.14 4.58 -1.31
CA ILE A 30 -0.26 4.49 -0.88
C ILE A 30 -1.06 5.55 -1.63
N GLU A 31 -2.22 5.17 -2.16
CA GLU A 31 -3.13 6.09 -2.83
C GLU A 31 -4.56 5.95 -2.33
N LYS A 32 -5.31 7.05 -2.33
CA LYS A 32 -6.74 7.02 -2.06
C LYS A 32 -7.46 6.41 -3.27
N ALA A 33 -8.39 5.50 -3.02
CA ALA A 33 -9.29 4.94 -4.02
C ALA A 33 -10.75 5.09 -3.55
N ASP A 34 -11.70 4.95 -4.47
CA ASP A 34 -13.14 5.11 -4.19
C ASP A 34 -13.60 4.23 -3.02
N GLU A 35 -13.07 3.00 -2.93
CA GLU A 35 -13.44 2.04 -1.89
C GLU A 35 -12.46 1.98 -0.71
N GLY A 36 -11.52 2.91 -0.58
CA GLY A 36 -10.53 2.88 0.51
C GLY A 36 -9.18 3.43 0.11
N TRP A 37 -8.15 2.60 0.19
CA TRP A 37 -6.78 2.97 -0.04
C TRP A 37 -6.03 1.81 -0.70
N LYS A 38 -5.28 2.08 -1.76
CA LYS A 38 -4.45 1.09 -2.45
C LYS A 38 -3.02 1.13 -1.92
N LEU A 39 -2.47 -0.05 -1.65
CA LEU A 39 -1.04 -0.26 -1.45
C LEU A 39 -0.40 -0.64 -2.78
N MET A 40 0.78 -0.12 -3.06
CA MET A 40 1.61 -0.52 -4.20
C MET A 40 3.04 -0.76 -3.75
N ILE A 41 3.65 -1.82 -4.27
CA ILE A 41 5.07 -2.15 -3.99
C ILE A 41 5.87 -2.10 -5.27
N LYS A 42 7.12 -1.63 -5.18
CA LYS A 42 8.03 -1.58 -6.33
C LYS A 42 8.75 -2.91 -6.49
N THR A 43 8.63 -3.53 -7.67
CA THR A 43 9.39 -4.72 -8.10
C THR A 43 10.38 -4.40 -9.19
#